data_AF-A0AAW0G683-F1
#
_entry.id   AF-A0AAW0G683-F1
#
_cell.length_a   1.000
_cell.length_b   1.000
_cell.length_c   1.000
_cell.angle_alpha   90.00
_cell.angle_beta   90.00
_cell.angle_gamma   90.00
#
_symmetry.space_group_name_H-M   'P 1'
#
loop_
_entity.id
_entity.type
_entity.pdbx_description
1 polymer ?
#
loop_
_entity_poly.entity_id
_entity_poly.type
_entity_poly.pdbx_seq_one_letter_code
_entity_poly.pdbx_strand_id
1 'polypeptide(L)'
;MRSPILGHQSIRSDSDAEPSAHLPCTELIGPIALLRLLTRLAERGLIMQSQSWTQLPEGTSSSTTVQDIKQILEPTVLKKILAIAVKRISRFREYIRDRVQKGLYHTALINYIPLAELALSVLEFDRVTGGTFANATCGARKELVLCLGNAAEMAIRKGLNDDALRLAAAANFYGAGAPREEKIPVEVVEKNKRRLAEAKRVLNID
;
A
#
# COMPACT_ATOMS: atom_id res chain seq x y z
N MET A 1 -31.49 13.96 10.90
CA MET A 1 -31.30 13.20 12.16
C MET A 1 -29.85 12.73 12.23
N ARG A 2 -29.08 13.24 13.19
CA ARG A 2 -27.66 12.92 13.40
C ARG A 2 -27.55 11.66 14.27
N SER A 3 -26.69 10.72 13.90
CA SER A 3 -26.35 9.58 14.76
C SER A 3 -25.01 9.86 15.46
N PRO A 4 -24.92 9.78 16.79
CA PRO A 4 -23.73 10.14 17.55
C PRO A 4 -23.06 8.90 18.17
N ILE A 5 -22.00 8.36 17.56
CA ILE A 5 -21.14 7.38 18.26
C ILE A 5 -19.70 7.51 17.78
N LEU A 6 -18.90 8.33 18.44
CA LEU A 6 -17.49 8.06 18.71
C LEU A 6 -17.18 8.72 20.06
N GLY A 7 -17.27 7.92 21.11
CA GLY A 7 -17.00 8.34 22.48
C GLY A 7 -15.54 8.75 22.65
N HIS A 8 -15.36 9.91 23.28
CA HIS A 8 -14.14 10.23 24.00
C HIS A 8 -13.85 9.14 25.03
N GLN A 9 -12.69 8.50 24.92
CA GLN A 9 -12.02 7.96 26.10
C GLN A 9 -10.75 8.79 26.31
N SER A 10 -10.82 9.62 27.34
CA SER A 10 -9.67 10.16 28.05
C SER A 10 -9.08 9.01 28.87
N ILE A 11 -7.82 8.65 28.65
CA ILE A 11 -7.06 7.80 29.56
C ILE A 11 -5.80 8.57 29.93
N ARG A 12 -5.69 8.77 31.24
CA ARG A 12 -4.56 9.40 31.95
C ARG A 12 -3.26 8.65 31.68
N SER A 13 -2.17 9.41 31.78
CA SER A 13 -0.80 8.93 31.83
C SER A 13 -0.59 8.00 33.02
N ASP A 14 -0.11 6.78 32.76
CA ASP A 14 0.74 6.02 33.69
C ASP A 14 1.87 5.36 32.88
N SER A 15 3.06 5.45 33.46
CA SER A 15 4.32 4.91 32.97
C SER A 15 4.31 3.38 32.94
N ASP A 16 5.14 2.81 32.07
CA ASP A 16 5.48 1.38 31.97
C ASP A 16 4.42 0.43 31.36
N ALA A 17 3.54 0.94 30.50
CA ALA A 17 2.78 0.06 29.61
C ALA A 17 3.69 -0.49 28.50
N GLU A 18 3.78 -1.83 28.38
CA GLU A 18 4.26 -2.49 27.16
C GLU A 18 3.68 -1.77 25.93
N PRO A 19 4.47 -1.54 24.86
CA PRO A 19 3.98 -0.82 23.70
C PRO A 19 2.76 -1.57 23.15
N SER A 20 1.58 -1.04 23.42
CA SER A 20 0.30 -1.60 22.99
C SER A 20 0.44 -1.92 21.51
N ALA A 21 0.37 -3.20 21.15
CA ALA A 21 0.58 -3.65 19.79
C ALA A 21 -0.39 -2.92 18.86
N HIS A 22 0.10 -1.86 18.21
CA HIS A 22 -0.70 -1.06 17.31
C HIS A 22 -0.86 -1.87 16.03
N LEU A 23 -1.99 -2.58 15.92
CA LEU A 23 -2.32 -3.33 14.73
C LEU A 23 -2.46 -2.37 13.54
N PRO A 24 -1.88 -2.69 12.38
CA PRO A 24 -2.14 -1.98 11.14
C PRO A 24 -3.64 -1.87 10.89
N CYS A 25 -4.08 -0.78 10.25
CA CYS A 25 -5.48 -0.56 9.94
C CYS A 25 -6.04 -1.76 9.15
N THR A 26 -7.03 -2.46 9.73
CA THR A 26 -7.68 -3.65 9.15
C THR A 26 -8.26 -3.38 7.77
N GLU A 27 -8.62 -2.12 7.48
CA GLU A 27 -9.11 -1.67 6.18
C GLU A 27 -8.09 -1.76 5.03
N LEU A 28 -6.79 -1.93 5.34
CA LEU A 28 -5.72 -2.08 4.35
C LEU A 28 -5.31 -3.55 4.16
N ILE A 29 -5.37 -4.36 5.23
CA ILE A 29 -4.92 -5.76 5.21
C ILE A 29 -5.74 -6.59 4.20
N GLY A 30 -7.07 -6.45 4.21
CA GLY A 30 -7.95 -7.16 3.27
C GLY A 30 -7.60 -6.90 1.80
N PRO A 31 -7.55 -5.63 1.36
CA PRO A 31 -7.13 -5.27 0.00
C PRO A 31 -5.72 -5.75 -0.38
N ILE A 32 -4.75 -5.69 0.55
CA ILE A 32 -3.38 -6.19 0.31
C ILE A 32 -3.42 -7.69 0.06
N ALA A 33 -4.08 -8.45 0.94
CA ALA A 33 -4.19 -9.90 0.82
C ALA A 33 -4.90 -10.32 -0.47
N LEU A 34 -6.01 -9.65 -0.81
CA LEU A 34 -6.73 -9.88 -2.05
C LEU A 34 -5.85 -9.65 -3.28
N LEU A 35 -5.13 -8.52 -3.36
CA LEU A 35 -4.26 -8.23 -4.50
C LEU A 35 -3.10 -9.21 -4.59
N ARG A 36 -2.47 -9.58 -3.46
CA ARG A 36 -1.42 -10.62 -3.46
C ARG A 36 -1.94 -11.96 -3.96
N LEU A 37 -3.14 -12.36 -3.56
CA LEU A 37 -3.79 -13.57 -4.08
C LEU A 37 -4.03 -13.47 -5.58
N LEU A 38 -4.62 -12.36 -6.05
CA LEU A 38 -4.86 -12.10 -7.47
C LEU A 38 -3.55 -12.12 -8.28
N THR A 39 -2.46 -11.57 -7.74
CA THR A 39 -1.13 -11.64 -8.36
C THR A 39 -0.67 -13.09 -8.51
N ARG A 40 -0.81 -13.93 -7.48
CA ARG A 40 -0.45 -15.36 -7.58
C ARG A 40 -1.31 -16.11 -8.60
N LEU A 41 -2.60 -15.77 -8.71
CA LEU A 41 -3.47 -16.32 -9.74
C LEU A 41 -3.04 -15.87 -11.14
N ALA A 42 -2.63 -14.60 -11.31
CA ALA A 42 -2.16 -14.05 -12.56
C ALA A 42 -0.83 -14.67 -13.02
N GLU A 43 0.14 -14.84 -12.12
CA GLU A 43 1.41 -15.52 -12.39
C GLU A 43 1.22 -16.95 -12.91
N ARG A 44 0.16 -17.62 -12.47
CA ARG A 44 -0.22 -18.98 -12.93
C ARG A 44 -1.09 -18.99 -14.18
N GLY A 45 -1.38 -17.83 -14.78
CA GLY A 45 -2.26 -17.69 -15.94
C GLY A 45 -3.75 -17.91 -15.65
N LEU A 46 -4.14 -18.07 -14.38
CA LEU A 46 -5.51 -18.46 -14.00
C LEU A 46 -6.53 -17.34 -14.22
N ILE A 47 -6.12 -16.07 -14.17
CA ILE A 47 -7.03 -14.95 -14.42
C ILE A 47 -7.60 -15.01 -15.84
N MET A 48 -6.76 -15.31 -16.84
CA MET A 48 -7.19 -15.41 -18.24
C MET A 48 -7.86 -16.77 -18.53
N GLN A 49 -7.28 -17.86 -18.03
CA GLN A 49 -7.80 -19.21 -18.26
C GLN A 49 -9.17 -19.43 -17.61
N SER A 50 -9.46 -18.78 -16.48
CA SER A 50 -10.75 -18.94 -15.79
C SER A 50 -11.94 -18.57 -16.64
N GLN A 51 -11.78 -17.66 -17.61
CA GLN A 51 -12.85 -17.24 -18.50
C GLN A 51 -13.27 -18.36 -19.48
N SER A 52 -12.37 -19.29 -19.81
CA SER A 52 -12.68 -20.46 -20.65
C SER A 52 -13.11 -21.69 -19.86
N TRP A 53 -13.14 -21.65 -18.53
CA TRP A 53 -13.54 -22.81 -17.74
C TRP A 53 -15.01 -23.18 -17.98
N THR A 54 -15.26 -24.46 -18.18
CA THR A 54 -16.60 -25.06 -18.26
C THR A 54 -16.96 -25.84 -16.99
N GLN A 55 -15.95 -26.19 -16.19
CA GLN A 55 -16.06 -26.93 -14.94
C GLN A 55 -15.12 -26.32 -13.89
N LEU A 56 -15.44 -26.50 -12.61
CA LEU A 56 -14.58 -26.05 -11.52
C LEU A 56 -13.47 -27.08 -11.25
N PRO A 57 -12.28 -26.64 -10.77
CA PRO A 57 -11.23 -27.54 -10.31
C PRO A 57 -11.69 -28.43 -9.15
N GLU A 58 -11.14 -29.64 -9.04
CA GLU A 58 -11.43 -30.52 -7.90
C GLU A 58 -11.09 -29.83 -6.56
N GLY A 59 -11.93 -30.09 -5.55
CA GLY A 59 -11.77 -29.50 -4.22
C GLY A 59 -12.38 -28.11 -4.01
N THR A 60 -13.03 -27.52 -5.03
CA THR A 60 -13.90 -26.34 -4.79
C THR A 60 -15.13 -26.72 -3.97
N SER A 61 -15.59 -25.76 -3.16
CA SER A 61 -16.85 -25.87 -2.42
C SER A 61 -18.03 -26.13 -3.37
N SER A 62 -18.96 -27.00 -2.95
CA SER A 62 -20.21 -27.26 -3.68
C SER A 62 -21.12 -26.04 -3.81
N SER A 63 -20.90 -25.01 -2.99
CA SER A 63 -21.61 -23.73 -3.06
C SER A 63 -21.04 -22.73 -4.07
N THR A 64 -19.87 -23.01 -4.65
CA THR A 64 -19.21 -22.12 -5.62
C THR A 64 -19.60 -22.55 -7.04
N THR A 65 -19.89 -21.59 -7.91
CA THR A 65 -20.16 -21.85 -9.33
C THR A 65 -19.02 -21.34 -10.21
N VAL A 66 -18.88 -21.91 -11.41
CA VAL A 66 -17.95 -21.37 -12.43
C VAL A 66 -18.25 -19.90 -12.72
N GLN A 67 -19.54 -19.54 -12.72
CA GLN A 67 -19.97 -18.18 -13.00
C GLN A 67 -19.47 -17.18 -11.94
N ASP A 68 -19.46 -17.57 -10.66
CA ASP A 68 -18.95 -16.72 -9.57
C ASP A 68 -17.46 -16.39 -9.79
N ILE A 69 -16.65 -17.41 -10.14
CA ILE A 69 -15.22 -17.22 -10.39
C ILE A 69 -15.01 -16.32 -11.61
N LYS A 70 -15.72 -16.58 -12.71
CA LYS A 70 -15.62 -15.77 -13.92
C LYS A 70 -15.97 -14.32 -13.67
N GLN A 71 -17.01 -14.06 -12.88
CA GLN A 71 -17.43 -12.71 -12.51
C GLN A 71 -16.39 -12.00 -11.64
N ILE A 72 -15.84 -12.66 -10.61
CA ILE A 72 -14.82 -12.06 -9.72
C ILE A 72 -13.54 -11.74 -10.50
N LEU A 73 -13.15 -12.61 -11.43
CA LEU A 73 -11.94 -12.47 -12.23
C LEU A 73 -12.17 -11.75 -13.57
N GLU A 74 -13.37 -11.21 -13.80
CA GLU A 74 -13.69 -10.49 -15.02
C GLU A 74 -12.79 -9.24 -15.15
N PRO A 75 -12.18 -8.96 -16.31
CA PRO A 75 -11.29 -7.81 -16.47
C PRO A 75 -11.90 -6.47 -16.07
N THR A 76 -13.21 -6.26 -16.28
CA THR A 76 -13.88 -5.01 -15.88
C THR A 76 -14.01 -4.87 -14.36
N VAL A 77 -14.24 -5.98 -13.65
CA VAL A 77 -14.29 -6.04 -12.18
C VAL A 77 -12.90 -5.79 -11.59
N LEU A 78 -11.87 -6.44 -12.14
CA LEU A 78 -10.48 -6.23 -11.71
C LEU A 78 -10.02 -4.78 -11.90
N LYS A 79 -10.35 -4.15 -13.04
CA LYS A 79 -10.11 -2.71 -13.27
C LYS A 79 -10.75 -1.84 -12.18
N LYS A 80 -11.98 -2.14 -11.77
CA LYS A 80 -12.68 -1.41 -10.69
C LYS A 80 -11.98 -1.61 -9.35
N ILE A 81 -11.61 -2.85 -9.01
CA ILE A 81 -10.90 -3.16 -7.76
C ILE A 81 -9.58 -2.39 -7.67
N LEU A 82 -8.78 -2.40 -8.74
CA LEU A 82 -7.50 -1.68 -8.80
C LEU A 82 -7.68 -0.16 -8.66
N ALA A 83 -8.64 0.42 -9.41
CA ALA A 83 -8.92 1.85 -9.32
C ALA A 83 -9.41 2.25 -7.91
N ILE A 84 -10.21 1.41 -7.25
CA ILE A 84 -10.63 1.61 -5.86
C ILE A 84 -9.44 1.52 -4.90
N ALA A 85 -8.53 0.57 -5.09
CA ALA A 85 -7.31 0.44 -4.29
C ALA A 85 -6.44 1.70 -4.38
N VAL A 86 -6.18 2.22 -5.59
CA VAL A 86 -5.41 3.47 -5.78
C VAL A 86 -6.09 4.67 -5.10
N LYS A 87 -7.40 4.83 -5.27
CA LYS A 87 -8.17 5.89 -4.59
C LYS A 87 -8.12 5.75 -3.07
N ARG A 88 -8.21 4.52 -2.55
CA ARG A 88 -8.10 4.23 -1.12
C ARG A 88 -6.73 4.63 -0.58
N ILE A 89 -5.66 4.28 -1.28
CA ILE A 89 -4.29 4.65 -0.88
C ILE A 89 -4.17 6.17 -0.75
N SER A 90 -4.58 6.89 -1.79
CA SER A 90 -4.48 8.36 -1.82
C SER A 90 -5.27 9.00 -0.67
N ARG A 91 -6.53 8.58 -0.48
CA ARG A 91 -7.38 9.08 0.61
C ARG A 91 -6.78 8.81 1.99
N PHE A 92 -6.30 7.60 2.23
CA PHE A 92 -5.71 7.23 3.53
C PHE A 92 -4.38 7.95 3.78
N ARG A 93 -3.56 8.16 2.74
CA ARG A 93 -2.32 8.93 2.84
C ARG A 93 -2.61 10.36 3.34
N GLU A 94 -3.62 11.01 2.77
CA GLU A 94 -4.03 12.36 3.20
C GLU A 94 -4.52 12.35 4.66
N TYR A 95 -5.31 11.34 5.06
CA TYR A 95 -5.73 11.16 6.45
C TYR A 95 -4.58 10.99 7.43
N ILE A 96 -3.54 10.23 7.07
CA ILE A 96 -2.35 10.06 7.92
C ILE A 96 -1.56 11.37 8.02
N ARG A 97 -1.49 12.16 6.94
CA ARG A 97 -0.81 13.46 6.96
C ARG A 97 -1.37 14.38 8.04
N ASP A 98 -2.69 14.38 8.24
CA ASP A 98 -3.34 15.17 9.30
C ASP A 98 -2.91 14.70 10.71
N ARG A 99 -2.60 13.42 10.89
CA ARG A 99 -2.05 12.88 12.15
C ARG A 99 -0.58 13.27 12.35
N VAL A 100 0.20 13.32 11.27
CA VAL A 100 1.60 13.81 11.32
C VAL A 100 1.65 15.26 11.79
N GLN A 101 0.73 16.11 11.34
CA GLN A 101 0.63 17.50 11.78
C GLN A 101 0.35 17.64 13.28
N LYS A 102 -0.22 16.60 13.91
CA LYS A 102 -0.47 16.51 15.35
C LYS A 102 0.69 15.87 16.13
N GLY A 103 1.84 15.63 15.48
CA GLY A 103 3.03 15.02 16.10
C GLY A 103 2.95 13.51 16.32
N LEU A 104 1.93 12.82 15.78
CA LEU A 104 1.71 11.38 15.99
C LEU A 104 2.57 10.52 15.04
N TYR A 105 3.90 10.68 15.09
CA TYR A 105 4.83 10.08 14.14
C TYR A 105 4.87 8.54 14.18
N HIS A 106 4.78 7.95 15.37
CA HIS A 106 4.77 6.50 15.52
C HIS A 106 3.54 5.87 14.86
N THR A 107 2.35 6.41 15.16
CA THR A 107 1.11 5.99 14.50
C THR A 107 1.15 6.22 13.00
N ALA A 108 1.73 7.33 12.54
CA ALA A 108 1.87 7.60 11.12
C ALA A 108 2.79 6.60 10.41
N LEU A 109 3.93 6.23 11.01
CA LEU A 109 4.85 5.22 10.48
C LEU A 109 4.13 3.88 10.27
N ILE A 110 3.43 3.40 11.30
CA ILE A 110 2.69 2.11 11.27
C ILE A 110 1.62 2.09 10.18
N ASN A 111 1.07 3.24 9.79
CA ASN A 111 0.05 3.31 8.75
C ASN A 111 0.60 3.59 7.35
N TYR A 112 1.76 4.24 7.20
CA TYR A 112 2.37 4.45 5.88
C TYR A 112 2.93 3.16 5.27
N ILE A 113 3.46 2.24 6.09
CA ILE A 113 3.99 0.96 5.63
C ILE A 113 2.93 0.11 4.91
N PRO A 114 1.76 -0.23 5.51
CA PRO A 114 0.74 -1.01 4.81
C PRO A 114 0.15 -0.28 3.60
N LEU A 115 0.12 1.06 3.58
CA LEU A 115 -0.26 1.79 2.37
C LEU A 115 0.75 1.62 1.23
N ALA A 116 2.03 1.66 1.54
CA ALA A 116 3.09 1.36 0.57
C ALA A 116 2.97 -0.09 0.09
N GLU A 117 2.70 -1.05 0.97
CA GLU A 117 2.46 -2.45 0.57
C GLU A 117 1.25 -2.62 -0.35
N LEU A 118 0.16 -1.88 -0.11
CA LEU A 118 -1.01 -1.90 -0.98
C LEU A 118 -0.67 -1.34 -2.36
N ALA A 119 0.03 -0.21 -2.41
CA ALA A 119 0.46 0.41 -3.66
C ALA A 119 1.41 -0.50 -4.46
N LEU A 120 2.35 -1.15 -3.78
CA LEU A 120 3.25 -2.12 -4.37
C LEU A 120 2.48 -3.34 -4.91
N SER A 121 1.49 -3.85 -4.17
CA SER A 121 0.67 -4.98 -4.61
C SER A 121 -0.14 -4.66 -5.87
N VAL A 122 -0.60 -3.41 -6.03
CA VAL A 122 -1.26 -2.93 -7.26
C VAL A 122 -0.28 -2.94 -8.44
N LEU A 123 0.93 -2.40 -8.26
CA LEU A 123 1.95 -2.37 -9.33
C LEU A 123 2.39 -3.77 -9.73
N GLU A 124 2.57 -4.66 -8.75
CA GLU A 124 3.01 -6.01 -9.00
C GLU A 124 1.95 -6.81 -9.76
N PHE A 125 0.67 -6.64 -9.43
CA PHE A 125 -0.43 -7.25 -10.18
C PHE A 125 -0.42 -6.81 -11.65
N ASP A 126 -0.26 -5.52 -11.92
CA ASP A 126 -0.19 -5.01 -13.30
C ASP A 126 1.06 -5.52 -14.04
N ARG A 127 2.20 -5.60 -13.34
CA ARG A 127 3.44 -6.15 -13.89
C ARG A 127 3.27 -7.61 -14.33
N VAL A 128 2.70 -8.47 -13.49
CA VAL A 128 2.52 -9.90 -13.83
C VAL A 128 1.43 -10.14 -14.87
N THR A 129 0.54 -9.18 -15.08
CA THR A 129 -0.48 -9.19 -16.15
C THR A 129 -0.02 -8.45 -17.42
N GLY A 130 1.27 -8.13 -17.53
CA GLY A 130 1.86 -7.53 -18.72
C GLY A 130 1.38 -6.11 -19.02
N GLY A 131 0.96 -5.35 -18.00
CA GLY A 131 0.48 -3.97 -18.17
C GLY A 131 -0.97 -3.87 -18.66
N THR A 132 -1.72 -4.99 -18.68
CA THR A 132 -3.14 -5.02 -19.11
C THR A 132 -4.02 -4.04 -18.33
N PHE A 133 -3.61 -3.69 -17.11
CA PHE A 133 -4.38 -2.84 -16.20
C PHE A 133 -3.72 -1.47 -15.95
N ALA A 134 -2.74 -1.05 -16.76
CA ALA A 134 -1.97 0.19 -16.59
C ALA A 134 -2.85 1.43 -16.36
N ASN A 135 -3.96 1.56 -17.07
CA ASN A 135 -4.90 2.68 -16.90
C ASN A 135 -5.58 2.68 -15.52
N ALA A 136 -5.86 1.50 -14.95
CA ALA A 136 -6.50 1.34 -13.65
C ALA A 136 -5.51 1.43 -12.49
N THR A 137 -4.22 1.19 -12.75
CA THR A 137 -3.13 1.27 -11.76
C THR A 137 -2.39 2.60 -11.78
N CYS A 138 -2.68 3.47 -12.75
CA CYS A 138 -2.08 4.79 -12.88
C CYS A 138 -2.16 5.59 -11.57
N GLY A 139 -1.02 6.09 -11.10
CA GLY A 139 -0.86 6.81 -9.83
C GLY A 139 -0.44 5.91 -8.67
N ALA A 140 -0.51 4.58 -8.79
CA ALA A 140 -0.07 3.67 -7.73
C ALA A 140 1.42 3.84 -7.41
N ARG A 141 2.28 4.07 -8.42
CA ARG A 141 3.72 4.29 -8.19
C ARG A 141 3.98 5.61 -7.50
N LYS A 142 3.27 6.67 -7.89
CA LYS A 142 3.33 7.94 -7.17
C LYS A 142 2.97 7.78 -5.70
N GLU A 143 1.87 7.10 -5.42
CA GLU A 143 1.41 6.86 -4.06
C GLU A 143 2.39 5.98 -3.26
N LEU A 144 3.01 4.96 -3.89
CA LEU A 144 4.08 4.15 -3.31
C LEU A 144 5.28 5.01 -2.90
N VAL A 145 5.80 5.84 -3.80
CA VAL A 145 6.97 6.70 -3.55
C VAL A 145 6.69 7.72 -2.44
N LEU A 146 5.48 8.28 -2.40
CA LEU A 146 5.05 9.19 -1.34
C LEU A 146 4.94 8.49 0.01
N CYS A 147 4.31 7.31 0.07
CA CYS A 147 4.15 6.56 1.31
C CYS A 147 5.49 6.10 1.88
N LEU A 148 6.38 5.54 1.04
CA LEU A 148 7.73 5.13 1.45
C LEU A 148 8.56 6.32 1.94
N GLY A 149 8.54 7.44 1.21
CA GLY A 149 9.26 8.65 1.61
C GLY A 149 8.76 9.22 2.94
N ASN A 150 7.44 9.24 3.14
CA ASN A 150 6.87 9.70 4.41
C ASN A 150 7.14 8.72 5.55
N ALA A 151 7.10 7.41 5.31
CA ALA A 151 7.51 6.41 6.29
C ALA A 151 8.99 6.61 6.68
N ALA A 152 9.88 6.83 5.72
CA ALA A 152 11.28 7.11 5.98
C ALA A 152 11.46 8.37 6.86
N GLU A 153 10.75 9.45 6.57
CA GLU A 153 10.74 10.65 7.43
C GLU A 153 10.31 10.34 8.88
N MET A 154 9.25 9.55 9.05
CA MET A 154 8.78 9.18 10.39
C MET A 154 9.80 8.30 11.11
N ALA A 155 10.47 7.40 10.40
CA ALA A 155 11.54 6.56 10.93
C ALA A 155 12.75 7.40 11.39
N ILE A 156 13.20 8.37 10.59
CA ILE A 156 14.26 9.33 10.96
C ILE A 156 13.89 10.06 12.26
N ARG A 157 12.68 10.62 12.33
CA ARG A 157 12.20 11.33 13.54
C ARG A 157 12.12 10.45 14.78
N LYS A 158 12.04 9.14 14.61
CA LYS A 158 12.01 8.15 15.69
C LYS A 158 13.38 7.53 15.99
N GLY A 159 14.43 7.92 15.26
CA GLY A 159 15.78 7.35 15.40
C GLY A 159 15.89 5.92 14.86
N LEU A 160 14.93 5.46 14.05
CA LEU A 160 14.92 4.13 13.43
C LEU A 160 15.70 4.17 12.11
N ASN A 161 17.02 4.36 12.21
CA ASN A 161 17.84 4.73 11.05
C ASN A 161 17.93 3.62 9.98
N ASP A 162 17.94 2.35 10.38
CA ASP A 162 17.93 1.22 9.44
C ASP A 162 16.65 1.18 8.60
N ASP A 163 15.50 1.39 9.26
CA ASP A 163 14.21 1.44 8.57
C ASP A 163 14.13 2.67 7.67
N ALA A 164 14.60 3.82 8.15
CA ALA A 164 14.72 5.02 7.34
C ALA A 164 15.54 4.79 6.07
N LEU A 165 16.69 4.11 6.19
CA LEU A 165 17.55 3.77 5.06
C LEU A 165 16.80 2.90 4.04
N ARG A 166 16.21 1.78 4.48
CA ARG A 166 15.49 0.85 3.61
C ARG A 166 14.33 1.53 2.90
N LEU A 167 13.52 2.30 3.64
CA LEU A 167 12.35 2.99 3.11
C LEU A 167 12.73 4.10 2.12
N ALA A 168 13.74 4.90 2.43
CA ALA A 168 14.22 5.97 1.55
C ALA A 168 14.88 5.40 0.27
N ALA A 169 15.65 4.32 0.40
CA ALA A 169 16.24 3.61 -0.74
C ALA A 169 15.15 3.07 -1.67
N ALA A 170 14.12 2.41 -1.12
CA ALA A 170 12.98 1.93 -1.89
C ALA A 170 12.23 3.09 -2.57
N ALA A 171 11.99 4.19 -1.86
CA ALA A 171 11.32 5.37 -2.42
C ALA A 171 12.09 5.96 -3.62
N ASN A 172 13.42 6.01 -3.53
CA ASN A 172 14.27 6.45 -4.63
C ASN A 172 14.28 5.47 -5.79
N PHE A 173 14.37 4.16 -5.53
CA PHE A 173 14.31 3.13 -6.56
C PHE A 173 13.03 3.23 -7.39
N TYR A 174 11.87 3.29 -6.73
CA TYR A 174 10.58 3.40 -7.43
C TYR A 174 10.36 4.77 -8.08
N GLY A 175 11.00 5.83 -7.56
CA GLY A 175 10.93 7.18 -8.12
C GLY A 175 11.80 7.40 -9.36
N ALA A 176 13.02 6.83 -9.39
CA ALA A 176 14.01 7.10 -10.44
C ALA A 176 13.64 6.52 -11.82
N GLY A 177 12.80 5.47 -11.86
CA GLY A 177 12.36 4.81 -13.09
C GLY A 177 10.87 5.02 -13.42
N ALA A 178 10.22 6.02 -12.83
CA ALA A 178 8.79 6.21 -13.02
C ALA A 178 8.45 6.81 -14.41
N PRO A 179 7.47 6.25 -15.14
CA PRO A 179 6.91 6.87 -16.34
C PRO A 179 6.36 8.27 -16.05
N ARG A 180 6.36 9.18 -17.05
CA ARG A 180 5.90 10.57 -16.88
C ARG A 180 4.42 10.65 -16.48
N GLU A 181 3.65 9.66 -16.88
CA GLU A 181 2.22 9.51 -16.65
C GLU A 181 1.89 9.38 -15.15
N GLU A 182 2.83 8.86 -14.34
CA GLU A 182 2.69 8.73 -12.89
C GLU A 182 2.72 10.10 -12.17
N LYS A 183 3.22 11.15 -12.83
CA LYS A 183 3.24 12.54 -12.32
C LYS A 183 3.82 12.64 -10.91
N ILE A 184 4.94 11.96 -10.68
CA ILE A 184 5.68 12.06 -9.42
C ILE A 184 6.37 13.43 -9.38
N PRO A 185 6.07 14.31 -8.40
CA PRO A 185 6.70 15.63 -8.34
C PRO A 185 8.21 15.52 -8.10
N VAL A 186 8.99 16.36 -8.79
CA VAL A 186 10.47 16.35 -8.67
C VAL A 186 10.90 16.61 -7.24
N GLU A 187 10.17 17.46 -6.51
CA GLU A 187 10.44 17.79 -5.12
C GLU A 187 10.32 16.58 -4.20
N VAL A 188 9.46 15.62 -4.54
CA VAL A 188 9.30 14.36 -3.78
C VAL A 188 10.54 13.49 -3.97
N VAL A 189 11.02 13.36 -5.20
CA VAL A 189 12.23 12.59 -5.52
C VAL A 189 13.44 13.19 -4.82
N GLU A 190 13.62 14.50 -4.89
CA GLU A 190 14.73 15.19 -4.23
C GLU A 190 14.65 15.11 -2.70
N LYS A 191 13.44 15.15 -2.11
CA LYS A 191 13.25 14.90 -0.67
C LYS A 191 13.69 13.49 -0.28
N ASN A 192 13.33 12.49 -1.07
CA ASN A 192 13.69 11.09 -0.78
C ASN A 192 15.19 10.83 -0.95
N LYS A 193 15.87 11.49 -1.89
CA LYS A 193 17.34 11.47 -1.98
C LYS A 193 18.00 12.03 -0.72
N ARG A 194 17.52 13.18 -0.21
CA ARG A 194 18.04 13.77 1.03
C ARG A 194 17.84 12.86 2.24
N ARG A 195 16.66 12.26 2.38
CA ARG A 195 16.36 11.29 3.46
C ARG A 195 17.28 10.07 3.41
N LEU A 196 17.57 9.56 2.21
CA LEU A 196 18.51 8.45 2.02
C LEU A 196 19.93 8.85 2.46
N ALA A 197 20.41 10.02 2.02
CA ALA A 197 21.73 10.52 2.40
C ALA A 197 21.85 10.77 3.91
N GLU A 198 20.79 11.27 4.54
CA GLU A 198 20.73 11.46 5.99
C GLU A 198 20.82 10.13 6.74
N ALA A 199 20.03 9.13 6.35
CA ALA A 199 20.05 7.81 6.98
C ALA A 199 21.42 7.11 6.82
N LYS A 200 22.02 7.21 5.62
CA LYS A 200 23.39 6.74 5.34
C LYS A 200 24.42 7.39 6.28
N ARG A 201 24.37 8.71 6.43
CA ARG A 201 25.27 9.46 7.30
C ARG A 201 25.17 9.02 8.76
N VAL A 202 23.96 8.80 9.28
CA VAL A 202 23.78 8.38 10.68
C VAL A 202 24.29 6.95 10.91
N LEU A 203 24.18 6.08 9.90
CA LEU A 203 24.64 4.69 9.97
C LEU A 203 26.11 4.52 9.56
N ASN A 204 26.79 5.57 9.12
CA ASN A 204 28.15 5.52 8.54
C ASN A 204 28.25 4.53 7.37
N ILE A 205 27.28 4.58 6.45
CA ILE A 205 27.23 3.74 5.24
C ILE A 205 27.42 4.65 4.01
N ASP A 206 28.28 4.24 3.08
CA ASP A 206 28.56 4.97 1.83
C ASP A 206 27.46 4.82 0.76
#